data_AF-A0A6I3D8N6-F1
#
_entry.id   AF-A0A6I3D8N6-F1
#
_cell.length_a   1.000
_cell.length_b   1.000
_cell.length_c   1.000
_cell.angle_alpha   90.00
_cell.angle_beta   90.00
_cell.angle_gamma   90.00
#
_symmetry.space_group_name_H-M   'P 1'
#
loop_
_entity.id
_entity.type
_entity.pdbx_description
1 polymer ?
#
loop_
_entity_poly.entity_id
_entity_poly.type
_entity_poly.pdbx_seq_one_letter_code
_entity_poly.pdbx_strand_id
1 'polypeptide(L)'
;GIPLNSVEGFVRQIIGWREYINGMYWFLGEDYKHSNGLKAKRKLLPLFVDPSKTKMNCVAQEVDAVLNRGWTHHIPRLMILSNLALITGTNPQEFLDWMREQFVDASEWVMVPNVIGMGVHADGGKMMTKPYAAGGAYISRMTNYCKGCTYNPKERTGETACPFTTLYWDFLDRNSAAFAKNHRMFQQNNGLKRLSDLPEVRVRAQQVLKGLDKGEI
;
A
#
# COMPACT_ATOMS: atom_id res chain seq x y z
N GLY A 1 16.56 18.36 -26.94
CA GLY A 1 16.44 18.79 -25.54
C GLY A 1 15.54 17.84 -24.78
N ILE A 2 15.56 17.87 -23.45
CA ILE A 2 14.67 17.05 -22.60
C ILE A 2 13.26 17.69 -22.59
N PRO A 3 12.17 16.91 -22.77
CA PRO A 3 10.80 17.45 -22.74
C PRO A 3 10.45 18.14 -21.41
N LEU A 4 9.73 19.26 -21.46
CA LEU A 4 9.42 20.07 -20.27
C LEU A 4 8.70 19.27 -19.18
N ASN A 5 7.75 18.41 -19.55
CA ASN A 5 7.02 17.57 -18.60
C ASN A 5 7.94 16.61 -17.82
N SER A 6 9.08 16.22 -18.41
CA SER A 6 10.06 15.36 -17.74
C SER A 6 10.91 16.17 -16.75
N VAL A 7 11.35 17.36 -17.15
CA VAL A 7 12.13 18.27 -16.29
C VAL A 7 11.28 18.76 -15.11
N GLU A 8 10.07 19.25 -15.39
CA GLU A 8 9.11 19.68 -14.36
C GLU A 8 8.80 18.54 -13.39
N GLY A 9 8.51 17.35 -13.91
CA GLY A 9 8.17 16.18 -13.10
C GLY A 9 9.29 15.81 -12.12
N PHE A 10 10.55 15.81 -12.59
CA PHE A 10 11.73 15.56 -11.76
C PHE A 10 11.92 16.66 -10.71
N VAL A 11 11.94 17.94 -11.13
CA VAL A 11 12.14 19.09 -10.24
C VAL A 11 11.07 19.12 -9.14
N ARG A 12 9.80 18.86 -9.49
CA ARG A 12 8.69 18.81 -8.53
C ARG A 12 8.84 17.71 -7.47
N GLN A 13 9.53 16.60 -7.75
CA GLN A 13 9.79 15.61 -6.70
C GLN A 13 10.78 16.14 -5.64
N ILE A 14 11.72 16.99 -6.05
CA ILE A 14 12.72 17.57 -5.16
C ILE A 14 12.16 18.80 -4.46
N ILE A 15 11.96 19.90 -5.19
CA ILE A 15 11.56 21.17 -4.56
C ILE A 15 10.09 21.20 -4.11
N GLY A 16 9.29 20.26 -4.59
CA GLY A 16 7.92 20.05 -4.14
C GLY A 16 7.86 19.00 -3.04
N TRP A 17 7.85 17.72 -3.41
CA TRP A 17 7.59 16.63 -2.47
C TRP A 17 8.64 16.50 -1.36
N ARG A 18 9.94 16.49 -1.69
CA ARG A 18 10.98 16.32 -0.66
C ARG A 18 10.96 17.45 0.37
N GLU A 19 10.85 18.71 -0.08
CA GLU A 19 10.75 19.87 0.81
C GLU A 19 9.44 19.90 1.59
N TYR A 20 8.31 19.55 0.95
CA TYR A 20 7.01 19.44 1.63
C TYR A 20 7.05 18.38 2.74
N ILE A 21 7.61 17.21 2.46
CA ILE A 21 7.75 16.12 3.45
C ILE A 21 8.62 16.57 4.62
N ASN A 22 9.74 17.27 4.35
CA ASN A 22 10.60 17.82 5.38
C ASN A 22 9.85 18.80 6.30
N GLY A 23 9.15 19.77 5.72
CA GLY A 23 8.35 20.73 6.49
C GLY A 23 7.23 20.07 7.29
N MET A 24 6.53 19.10 6.68
CA MET A 24 5.43 18.38 7.34
C MET A 24 5.91 17.54 8.51
N TYR A 25 7.08 16.90 8.42
CA TYR A 25 7.64 16.15 9.54
C TYR A 25 7.77 17.00 10.81
N TRP A 26 8.34 18.20 10.68
CA TRP A 26 8.49 19.11 11.81
C TRP A 26 7.17 19.72 12.25
N PHE A 27 6.30 20.08 11.31
CA PHE A 27 4.98 20.66 11.60
C PHE A 27 4.05 19.70 12.34
N LEU A 28 4.07 18.41 11.99
CA LEU A 28 3.18 17.40 12.57
C LEU A 28 3.65 16.92 13.96
N GLY A 29 4.91 17.15 14.30
CA GLY A 29 5.50 16.83 15.60
C GLY A 29 5.86 15.36 15.78
N GLU A 30 6.56 15.07 16.89
CA GLU A 30 7.14 13.75 17.16
C GLU A 30 6.08 12.64 17.25
N ASP A 31 4.92 12.93 17.84
CA ASP A 31 3.85 11.95 18.04
C ASP A 31 3.22 11.46 16.73
N TYR A 32 3.44 12.16 15.62
CA TYR A 32 2.86 11.80 14.33
C TYR A 32 3.26 10.38 13.90
N LYS A 33 4.47 9.93 14.22
CA LYS A 33 4.95 8.56 13.92
C LYS A 33 4.11 7.46 14.57
N HIS A 34 3.35 7.78 15.62
CA HIS A 34 2.47 6.86 16.36
C HIS A 34 1.02 6.86 15.85
N SER A 35 0.71 7.59 14.78
CA SER A 35 -0.66 7.64 14.23
C SER A 35 -1.12 6.27 13.76
N ASN A 36 -2.38 5.93 14.06
CA ASN A 36 -3.05 4.70 13.63
C ASN A 36 -4.58 4.88 13.55
N GLY A 37 -5.03 5.86 12.77
CA GLY A 37 -6.43 6.26 12.66
C GLY A 37 -7.36 5.14 12.13
N LEU A 38 -6.83 4.20 11.35
CA LEU A 38 -7.56 3.01 10.87
C LEU A 38 -7.53 1.83 11.85
N LYS A 39 -6.86 1.97 13.00
CA LYS A 39 -6.74 0.93 14.05
C LYS A 39 -6.19 -0.39 13.48
N ALA A 40 -5.23 -0.30 12.58
CA ALA A 40 -4.54 -1.43 11.96
C ALA A 40 -3.63 -2.13 12.98
N LYS A 41 -3.76 -3.45 13.15
CA LYS A 41 -3.10 -4.22 14.22
C LYS A 41 -2.37 -5.47 13.73
N ARG A 42 -2.43 -5.79 12.44
CA ARG A 42 -1.77 -6.98 11.91
C ARG A 42 -0.26 -6.79 12.00
N LYS A 43 0.47 -7.80 12.48
CA LYS A 43 1.94 -7.76 12.50
C LYS A 43 2.51 -7.62 11.10
N LEU A 44 3.76 -7.19 10.98
CA LEU A 44 4.48 -7.22 9.72
C LEU A 44 4.43 -8.64 9.13
N LEU A 45 4.02 -8.74 7.86
CA LEU A 45 3.86 -10.02 7.20
C LEU A 45 5.24 -10.66 6.93
N PRO A 46 5.38 -12.00 7.03
CA PRO A 46 6.64 -12.71 6.77
C PRO A 46 7.23 -12.40 5.39
N LEU A 47 6.38 -12.15 4.38
CA LEU A 47 6.80 -11.83 3.02
C LEU A 47 7.65 -10.57 2.89
N PHE A 48 7.67 -9.68 3.88
CA PHE A 48 8.50 -8.46 3.85
C PHE A 48 9.97 -8.76 4.18
N VAL A 49 10.25 -9.87 4.87
CA VAL A 49 11.61 -10.29 5.23
C VAL A 49 12.07 -11.55 4.46
N ASP A 50 11.15 -12.24 3.80
CA ASP A 50 11.44 -13.42 2.98
C ASP A 50 10.53 -13.45 1.74
N PRO A 51 11.04 -13.12 0.54
CA PRO A 51 10.23 -13.07 -0.69
C PRO A 51 9.70 -14.45 -1.11
N SER A 52 10.22 -15.55 -0.56
CA SER A 52 9.69 -16.90 -0.82
C SER A 52 8.37 -17.18 -0.09
N LYS A 53 7.99 -16.35 0.89
CA LYS A 53 6.73 -16.43 1.65
C LYS A 53 5.55 -15.79 0.92
N THR A 54 5.67 -15.61 -0.40
CA THR A 54 4.57 -15.14 -1.23
C THR A 54 4.64 -15.70 -2.65
N LYS A 55 3.49 -16.02 -3.25
CA LYS A 55 3.32 -16.33 -4.68
C LYS A 55 2.87 -15.11 -5.48
N MET A 56 2.62 -13.98 -4.82
CA MET A 56 2.36 -12.70 -5.50
C MET A 56 3.64 -12.20 -6.17
N ASN A 57 3.78 -12.47 -7.47
CA ASN A 57 4.98 -12.13 -8.25
C ASN A 57 5.44 -10.67 -8.09
N CYS A 58 4.51 -9.71 -8.05
CA CYS A 58 4.83 -8.30 -7.82
C CYS A 58 5.47 -8.04 -6.45
N VAL A 59 5.03 -8.72 -5.41
CA VAL A 59 5.55 -8.54 -4.04
C VAL A 59 6.88 -9.28 -3.90
N ALA A 60 6.95 -10.53 -4.38
CA ALA A 60 8.19 -11.31 -4.35
C ALA A 60 9.35 -10.56 -5.02
N GLN A 61 9.13 -10.02 -6.23
CA GLN A 61 10.19 -9.29 -6.95
C GLN A 61 10.60 -7.99 -6.27
N GLU A 62 9.66 -7.20 -5.74
CA GLU A 62 9.99 -5.93 -5.11
C GLU A 62 10.65 -6.12 -3.74
N VAL A 63 10.21 -7.11 -2.95
CA VAL A 63 10.87 -7.45 -1.70
C VAL A 63 12.28 -7.98 -1.98
N ASP A 64 12.45 -8.91 -2.93
CA ASP A 64 13.78 -9.41 -3.31
C ASP A 64 14.70 -8.28 -3.77
N ALA A 65 14.22 -7.36 -4.60
CA ALA A 65 14.98 -6.19 -5.04
C ALA A 65 15.40 -5.30 -3.86
N VAL A 66 14.49 -5.05 -2.91
CA VAL A 66 14.78 -4.25 -1.71
C VAL A 66 15.80 -4.96 -0.82
N LEU A 67 15.65 -6.26 -0.53
CA LEU A 67 16.60 -7.01 0.30
C LEU A 67 18.01 -7.06 -0.32
N ASN A 68 18.10 -7.18 -1.64
CA ASN A 68 19.39 -7.30 -2.34
C ASN A 68 20.08 -5.95 -2.59
N ARG A 69 19.33 -4.85 -2.69
CA ARG A 69 19.86 -3.54 -3.13
C ARG A 69 19.64 -2.41 -2.14
N GLY A 70 18.81 -2.63 -1.12
CA GLY A 70 18.31 -1.61 -0.21
C GLY A 70 17.52 -0.50 -0.90
N TRP A 71 16.93 -0.77 -2.07
CA TRP A 71 16.26 0.25 -2.89
C TRP A 71 15.27 -0.32 -3.92
N THR A 72 14.14 0.36 -4.06
CA THR A 72 13.29 0.34 -5.26
C THR A 72 12.79 1.78 -5.51
N HIS A 73 12.30 2.06 -6.71
CA HIS A 73 11.80 3.38 -7.05
C HIS A 73 10.44 3.67 -6.39
N HIS A 74 9.95 4.91 -6.48
CA HIS A 74 8.81 5.38 -5.69
C HIS A 74 7.51 4.57 -5.84
N ILE A 75 7.14 4.18 -7.06
CA ILE A 75 5.84 3.54 -7.33
C ILE A 75 5.70 2.17 -6.65
N PRO A 76 6.69 1.25 -6.69
CA PRO A 76 6.63 0.03 -5.90
C PRO A 76 6.52 0.24 -4.39
N ARG A 77 7.24 1.23 -3.84
CA ARG A 77 7.12 1.60 -2.41
C ARG A 77 5.67 1.94 -2.07
N LEU A 78 5.01 2.74 -2.91
CA LEU A 78 3.65 3.21 -2.67
C LEU A 78 2.58 2.17 -3.01
N MET A 79 2.61 1.63 -4.24
CA MET A 79 1.50 0.90 -4.84
C MET A 79 1.61 -0.61 -4.76
N ILE A 80 2.77 -1.14 -4.35
CA ILE A 80 2.96 -2.56 -4.06
C ILE A 80 3.15 -2.75 -2.55
N LEU A 81 4.22 -2.21 -1.96
CA LEU A 81 4.58 -2.45 -0.56
C LEU A 81 3.62 -1.76 0.41
N SER A 82 3.46 -0.44 0.30
CA SER A 82 2.58 0.32 1.21
C SER A 82 1.11 0.02 0.96
N ASN A 83 0.69 -0.12 -0.31
CA ASN A 83 -0.67 -0.54 -0.66
C ASN A 83 -0.99 -1.90 -0.05
N LEU A 84 -0.07 -2.88 -0.10
CA LEU A 84 -0.28 -4.17 0.58
C LEU A 84 -0.45 -3.96 2.09
N ALA A 85 0.49 -3.27 2.74
CA ALA A 85 0.42 -2.99 4.18
C ALA A 85 -0.89 -2.30 4.60
N LEU A 86 -1.34 -1.34 3.79
CA LEU A 86 -2.61 -0.64 3.97
C LEU A 86 -3.81 -1.59 3.87
N ILE A 87 -3.92 -2.35 2.77
CA ILE A 87 -5.09 -3.20 2.52
C ILE A 87 -5.09 -4.47 3.37
N THR A 88 -3.98 -4.88 3.96
CA THR A 88 -3.91 -5.98 4.95
C THR A 88 -4.17 -5.50 6.39
N GLY A 89 -4.14 -4.20 6.63
CA GLY A 89 -4.27 -3.62 7.97
C GLY A 89 -3.04 -3.90 8.84
N THR A 90 -1.86 -3.90 8.22
CA THR A 90 -0.56 -4.01 8.90
C THR A 90 -0.36 -2.83 9.84
N ASN A 91 0.22 -3.08 11.01
CA ASN A 91 0.57 -2.09 11.99
C ASN A 91 1.47 -1.02 11.34
N PRO A 92 1.06 0.26 11.31
CA PRO A 92 1.81 1.33 10.66
C PRO A 92 3.23 1.49 11.19
N GLN A 93 3.43 1.26 12.49
CA GLN A 93 4.74 1.40 13.14
C GLN A 93 5.66 0.24 12.75
N GLU A 94 5.18 -1.01 12.78
CA GLU A 94 5.99 -2.15 12.32
C GLU A 94 6.38 -2.03 10.83
N PHE A 95 5.47 -1.52 9.99
CA PHE A 95 5.77 -1.27 8.59
C PHE A 95 6.74 -0.10 8.38
N LEU A 96 6.60 0.97 9.17
CA LEU A 96 7.54 2.10 9.17
C LEU A 96 8.95 1.64 9.56
N ASP A 97 9.08 0.83 10.60
CA ASP A 97 10.37 0.32 11.05
C ASP A 97 11.03 -0.54 9.97
N TRP A 98 10.28 -1.46 9.36
CA TRP A 98 10.79 -2.24 8.22
C TRP A 98 11.24 -1.34 7.05
N MET A 99 10.41 -0.38 6.64
CA MET A 99 10.77 0.54 5.57
C MET A 99 12.03 1.36 5.92
N ARG A 100 12.24 1.72 7.18
CA ARG A 100 13.45 2.45 7.63
C ARG A 100 14.70 1.58 7.64
N GLU A 101 14.56 0.31 8.00
CA GLU A 101 15.67 -0.64 8.05
C GLU A 101 16.13 -1.07 6.66
N GLN A 102 15.20 -1.21 5.71
CA GLN A 102 15.49 -1.82 4.42
C GLN A 102 15.91 -0.83 3.32
N PHE A 103 15.68 0.47 3.49
CA PHE A 103 15.98 1.46 2.43
C PHE A 103 17.21 2.30 2.75
N VAL A 104 18.18 2.33 1.84
CA VAL A 104 19.44 3.10 2.01
C VAL A 104 19.22 4.62 2.07
N ASP A 105 18.10 5.10 1.54
CA ASP A 105 17.70 6.50 1.55
C ASP A 105 16.72 6.84 2.69
N ALA A 106 16.60 5.95 3.67
CA ALA A 106 15.73 6.15 4.82
C ALA A 106 16.34 7.13 5.84
N SER A 107 15.51 8.07 6.28
CA SER A 107 15.71 8.90 7.46
C SER A 107 14.33 9.22 8.05
N GLU A 108 14.22 9.46 9.35
CA GLU A 108 12.90 9.65 9.98
C GLU A 108 12.09 10.77 9.31
N TRP A 109 12.73 11.92 9.05
CA TRP A 109 12.06 13.08 8.48
C TRP A 109 11.41 12.80 7.11
N VAL A 110 11.98 11.87 6.32
CA VAL A 110 11.44 11.51 5.02
C VAL A 110 10.52 10.30 5.10
N MET A 111 10.81 9.32 5.94
CA MET A 111 10.07 8.06 6.02
C MET A 111 8.77 8.20 6.79
N VAL A 112 8.77 8.94 7.91
CA VAL A 112 7.59 9.07 8.76
C VAL A 112 6.40 9.66 7.98
N PRO A 113 6.50 10.82 7.30
CA PRO A 113 5.34 11.36 6.59
C PRO A 113 4.95 10.54 5.35
N ASN A 114 5.92 9.96 4.64
CA ASN A 114 5.64 9.12 3.48
C ASN A 114 4.95 7.81 3.86
N VAL A 115 5.37 7.13 4.93
CA VAL A 115 4.76 5.87 5.34
C VAL A 115 3.44 6.13 6.06
N ILE A 116 3.45 6.88 7.16
CA ILE A 116 2.28 7.08 8.02
C ILE A 116 1.16 7.83 7.28
N GLY A 117 1.51 8.87 6.53
CA GLY A 117 0.54 9.70 5.80
C GLY A 117 0.20 9.14 4.43
N MET A 118 1.16 9.14 3.51
CA MET A 118 0.92 8.79 2.10
C MET A 118 0.69 7.29 1.89
N GLY A 119 1.51 6.44 2.51
CA GLY A 119 1.54 5.00 2.27
C GLY A 119 0.36 4.27 2.92
N VAL A 120 0.21 4.38 4.24
CA VAL A 120 -0.77 3.62 5.01
C VAL A 120 -1.92 4.44 5.59
N HIS A 121 -2.01 5.74 5.25
CA HIS A 121 -3.12 6.62 5.61
C HIS A 121 -3.51 6.55 7.10
N ALA A 122 -2.52 6.33 7.96
CA ALA A 122 -2.69 6.15 9.39
C ALA A 122 -2.94 7.48 10.10
N ASP A 123 -2.73 8.61 9.43
CA ASP A 123 -2.99 9.95 9.95
C ASP A 123 -4.42 10.46 9.75
N GLY A 124 -5.30 9.64 9.15
CA GLY A 124 -6.68 10.04 8.86
C GLY A 124 -6.82 11.10 7.77
N GLY A 125 -5.78 11.29 6.95
CA GLY A 125 -5.80 12.19 5.79
C GLY A 125 -5.28 13.60 6.04
N LYS A 126 -4.50 13.80 7.11
CA LYS A 126 -3.80 15.07 7.37
C LYS A 126 -2.81 15.42 6.24
N MET A 127 -2.05 14.43 5.77
CA MET A 127 -1.14 14.58 4.64
C MET A 127 -1.84 14.41 3.30
N MET A 128 -2.59 13.31 3.14
CA MET A 128 -3.20 12.94 1.88
C MET A 128 -4.67 12.62 2.07
N THR A 129 -5.53 13.40 1.42
CA THR A 129 -6.99 13.27 1.56
C THR A 129 -7.55 11.93 1.08
N LYS A 130 -6.85 11.18 0.22
CA LYS A 130 -7.32 9.90 -0.31
C LYS A 130 -6.28 8.80 -0.02
N PRO A 131 -6.68 7.64 0.53
CA PRO A 131 -5.77 6.50 0.67
C PRO A 131 -5.35 5.96 -0.71
N TYR A 132 -4.08 5.60 -0.86
CA TYR A 132 -3.55 4.93 -2.05
C TYR A 132 -3.81 3.42 -2.04
N ALA A 133 -5.07 3.04 -1.80
CA ALA A 133 -5.52 1.65 -1.90
C ALA A 133 -5.87 1.30 -3.35
N ALA A 134 -5.34 0.19 -3.86
CA ALA A 134 -5.64 -0.30 -5.21
C ALA A 134 -5.64 -1.82 -5.30
N GLY A 135 -6.53 -2.37 -6.13
CA GLY A 135 -6.58 -3.80 -6.44
C GLY A 135 -5.64 -4.23 -7.58
N GLY A 136 -5.67 -5.51 -7.93
CA GLY A 136 -4.79 -6.11 -8.94
C GLY A 136 -4.93 -5.50 -10.33
N ALA A 137 -6.08 -4.91 -10.67
CA ALA A 137 -6.29 -4.20 -11.93
C ALA A 137 -5.33 -3.01 -12.13
N TYR A 138 -4.97 -2.30 -11.05
CA TYR A 138 -3.97 -1.24 -11.12
C TYR A 138 -2.59 -1.80 -11.45
N ILE A 139 -2.15 -2.82 -10.70
CA ILE A 139 -0.85 -3.46 -10.85
C ILE A 139 -0.71 -4.04 -12.26
N SER A 140 -1.75 -4.72 -12.75
CA SER A 140 -1.79 -5.30 -14.10
C SER A 140 -1.69 -4.26 -15.22
N ARG A 141 -2.15 -3.03 -15.00
CA ARG A 141 -2.10 -1.96 -16.00
C ARG A 141 -0.75 -1.25 -16.00
N MET A 142 -0.14 -1.10 -14.84
CA MET A 142 1.06 -0.29 -14.64
C MET A 142 2.37 -1.11 -14.71
N THR A 143 2.27 -2.44 -14.73
CA THR A 143 3.43 -3.34 -14.65
C THR A 143 3.21 -4.58 -15.52
N ASN A 144 4.28 -5.36 -15.70
CA ASN A 144 4.23 -6.67 -16.34
C ASN A 144 4.15 -7.84 -15.33
N TYR A 145 4.03 -7.57 -14.02
CA TYR A 145 4.10 -8.60 -12.98
C TYR A 145 2.98 -9.64 -13.06
N CYS A 146 1.80 -9.26 -13.55
CA CYS A 146 0.65 -10.16 -13.64
C CYS A 146 0.81 -11.23 -14.73
N LYS A 147 1.69 -11.02 -15.73
CA LYS A 147 1.96 -12.01 -16.76
C LYS A 147 2.77 -13.15 -16.13
N GLY A 148 2.20 -14.36 -16.11
CA GLY A 148 2.81 -15.53 -15.49
C GLY A 148 2.70 -15.58 -13.96
N CYS A 149 1.95 -14.67 -13.34
CA CYS A 149 1.62 -14.77 -11.92
C CYS A 149 0.62 -15.90 -11.69
N THR A 150 0.73 -16.62 -10.57
CA THR A 150 -0.26 -17.63 -10.15
C THR A 150 -1.66 -17.06 -10.00
N TYR A 151 -1.77 -15.74 -9.75
CA TYR A 151 -3.03 -15.07 -9.51
C TYR A 151 -3.51 -14.22 -10.69
N ASN A 152 -4.81 -14.28 -10.93
CA ASN A 152 -5.50 -13.48 -11.94
C ASN A 152 -5.96 -12.13 -11.35
N PRO A 153 -5.47 -10.98 -11.85
CA PRO A 153 -5.87 -9.65 -11.36
C PRO A 153 -7.36 -9.32 -11.59
N LYS A 154 -8.04 -10.04 -12.48
CA LYS A 154 -9.46 -9.83 -12.80
C LYS A 154 -10.41 -10.55 -11.85
N GLU A 155 -9.91 -11.53 -11.10
CA GLU A 155 -10.68 -12.31 -10.14
C GLU A 155 -10.54 -11.76 -8.73
N ARG A 156 -11.66 -11.69 -8.00
CA ARG A 156 -11.72 -11.21 -6.60
C ARG A 156 -12.12 -12.32 -5.61
N THR A 157 -12.59 -13.46 -6.11
CA THR A 157 -12.98 -14.66 -5.39
C THR A 157 -12.45 -15.90 -6.13
N GLY A 158 -12.36 -17.03 -5.43
CA GLY A 158 -11.73 -18.25 -5.96
C GLY A 158 -10.23 -18.35 -5.64
N GLU A 159 -9.67 -19.53 -5.88
CA GLU A 159 -8.29 -19.88 -5.48
C GLU A 159 -7.23 -19.05 -6.22
N THR A 160 -7.49 -18.74 -7.49
CA THR A 160 -6.63 -17.94 -8.37
C THR A 160 -6.86 -16.43 -8.28
N ALA A 161 -7.81 -15.97 -7.45
CA ALA A 161 -8.05 -14.54 -7.28
C ALA A 161 -6.81 -13.81 -6.76
N CYS A 162 -6.50 -12.67 -7.38
CA CYS A 162 -5.43 -11.79 -6.92
C CYS A 162 -5.70 -11.28 -5.51
N PRO A 163 -4.79 -11.52 -4.54
CA PRO A 163 -4.91 -11.02 -3.19
C PRO A 163 -5.19 -9.51 -3.12
N PHE A 164 -4.51 -8.70 -3.94
CA PHE A 164 -4.79 -7.25 -4.01
C PHE A 164 -6.23 -6.96 -4.45
N THR A 165 -6.77 -7.69 -5.42
CA THR A 165 -8.15 -7.48 -5.89
C THR A 165 -9.15 -7.83 -4.80
N THR A 166 -9.00 -8.97 -4.12
CA THR A 166 -9.84 -9.36 -2.99
C THR A 166 -9.72 -8.35 -1.84
N LEU A 167 -8.51 -8.09 -1.37
CA LEU A 167 -8.24 -7.28 -0.18
C LEU A 167 -8.58 -5.80 -0.37
N TYR A 168 -8.53 -5.29 -1.60
CA TYR A 168 -8.98 -3.93 -1.90
C TYR A 168 -10.47 -3.73 -1.55
N TRP A 169 -11.32 -4.68 -1.93
CA TRP A 169 -12.76 -4.59 -1.62
C TRP A 169 -13.04 -4.81 -0.14
N ASP A 170 -12.38 -5.78 0.49
CA ASP A 170 -12.46 -5.99 1.94
C ASP A 170 -11.99 -4.75 2.73
N PHE A 171 -10.92 -4.09 2.29
CA PHE A 171 -10.42 -2.85 2.89
C PHE A 171 -11.43 -1.72 2.82
N LEU A 172 -12.07 -1.51 1.66
CA LEU A 172 -13.10 -0.49 1.50
C LEU A 172 -14.31 -0.78 2.37
N ASP A 173 -14.71 -2.05 2.45
CA ASP A 173 -15.87 -2.49 3.22
C ASP A 173 -15.68 -2.29 4.72
N ARG A 174 -14.59 -2.83 5.28
CA ARG A 174 -14.31 -2.76 6.72
C ARG A 174 -14.04 -1.34 7.22
N ASN A 175 -13.60 -0.43 6.34
CA ASN A 175 -13.35 0.98 6.66
C ASN A 175 -14.40 1.94 6.08
N SER A 176 -15.52 1.43 5.56
CA SER A 176 -16.54 2.22 4.87
C SER A 176 -17.06 3.38 5.74
N ALA A 177 -17.25 3.15 7.04
CA ALA A 177 -17.65 4.19 7.99
C ALA A 177 -16.62 5.31 8.14
N ALA A 178 -15.32 4.98 8.19
CA ALA A 178 -14.24 5.96 8.26
C ALA A 178 -14.15 6.81 6.99
N PHE A 179 -14.47 6.22 5.82
CA PHE A 179 -14.42 6.90 4.52
C PHE A 179 -15.74 7.54 4.10
N ALA A 180 -16.81 7.41 4.88
CA ALA A 180 -18.15 7.86 4.49
C ALA A 180 -18.23 9.36 4.17
N LYS A 181 -17.46 10.18 4.90
CA LYS A 181 -17.42 11.65 4.71
C LYS A 181 -16.36 12.11 3.71
N ASN A 182 -15.55 11.20 3.18
CA ASN A 182 -14.48 11.54 2.26
C ASN A 182 -15.00 11.62 0.82
N HIS A 183 -15.19 12.83 0.31
CA HIS A 183 -15.70 13.07 -1.06
C HIS A 183 -14.85 12.38 -2.14
N ARG A 184 -13.53 12.23 -1.93
CA ARG A 184 -12.63 11.54 -2.90
C ARG A 184 -12.79 10.02 -2.91
N MET A 185 -13.51 9.47 -1.93
CA MET A 185 -13.84 8.04 -1.82
C MET A 185 -15.26 7.71 -2.29
N PHE A 186 -16.04 8.71 -2.72
CA PHE A 186 -17.44 8.53 -3.14
C PHE A 186 -17.60 7.47 -4.23
N GLN A 187 -16.76 7.51 -5.27
CA GLN A 187 -16.82 6.54 -6.37
C GLN A 187 -16.49 5.11 -5.90
N GLN A 188 -15.47 4.96 -5.05
CA GLN A 188 -15.07 3.67 -4.48
C GLN A 188 -16.16 3.07 -3.60
N ASN A 189 -16.75 3.88 -2.73
CA ASN A 189 -17.84 3.47 -1.84
C ASN A 189 -19.12 3.12 -2.62
N ASN A 190 -19.42 3.84 -3.70
CA ASN A 190 -20.55 3.48 -4.58
C ASN A 190 -20.28 2.21 -5.39
N GLY A 191 -19.02 1.99 -5.81
CA GLY A 191 -18.61 0.72 -6.41
C GLY A 191 -18.81 -0.46 -5.45
N LEU A 192 -18.45 -0.28 -4.18
CA LEU A 192 -18.64 -1.28 -3.14
C LEU A 192 -20.13 -1.64 -2.96
N LYS A 193 -21.03 -0.65 -2.94
CA LYS A 193 -22.49 -0.88 -2.82
C LYS A 193 -23.10 -1.68 -3.98
N ARG A 194 -22.43 -1.74 -5.14
CA ARG A 194 -22.88 -2.45 -6.34
C ARG A 194 -22.31 -3.87 -6.42
N LEU A 195 -21.47 -4.26 -5.46
CA LEU A 195 -20.78 -5.55 -5.47
C LEU A 195 -21.71 -6.63 -4.93
N SER A 196 -22.26 -7.48 -5.81
CA SER A 196 -23.19 -8.54 -5.44
C SER A 196 -22.53 -9.71 -4.71
N ASP A 197 -21.23 -9.94 -4.97
CA ASP A 197 -20.41 -11.02 -4.41
C ASP A 197 -19.59 -10.59 -3.18
N LEU A 198 -20.03 -9.53 -2.48
CA LEU A 198 -19.33 -9.02 -1.29
C LEU A 198 -19.21 -10.07 -0.15
N PRO A 199 -20.24 -10.90 0.15
CA PRO A 199 -20.09 -11.97 1.14
C PRO A 199 -18.95 -12.94 0.81
N GLU A 200 -18.83 -13.36 -0.45
CA GLU A 200 -17.79 -14.26 -0.95
C GLU A 200 -16.41 -13.60 -0.91
N VAL A 201 -16.34 -12.30 -1.24
CA VAL A 201 -15.12 -11.50 -1.11
C VAL A 201 -14.64 -11.45 0.33
N ARG A 202 -15.54 -11.24 1.31
CA ARG A 202 -15.17 -11.24 2.74
C ARG A 202 -14.61 -12.59 3.17
N VAL A 203 -15.24 -13.69 2.76
CA VAL A 203 -14.75 -15.05 3.05
C VAL A 203 -13.36 -15.25 2.44
N ARG A 204 -13.17 -14.89 1.17
CA ARG A 204 -11.87 -15.00 0.50
C ARG A 204 -10.82 -14.11 1.16
N ALA A 205 -11.17 -12.89 1.56
CA ALA A 205 -10.26 -11.97 2.23
C ALA A 205 -9.73 -12.57 3.54
N GLN A 206 -10.59 -13.21 4.35
CA GLN A 206 -10.15 -13.88 5.57
C GLN A 206 -9.19 -15.05 5.29
N GLN A 207 -9.41 -15.82 4.21
CA GLN A 207 -8.50 -16.88 3.79
C GLN A 207 -7.15 -16.31 3.34
N VAL A 208 -7.17 -15.27 2.51
CA VAL A 208 -5.96 -14.58 2.03
C VAL A 208 -5.16 -14.02 3.21
N LEU A 209 -5.81 -13.33 4.15
CA LEU A 209 -5.13 -12.76 5.32
C LEU A 209 -4.48 -13.85 6.19
N LYS A 210 -5.19 -14.95 6.46
CA LYS A 210 -4.63 -16.09 7.20
C LYS A 210 -3.46 -16.75 6.48
N GLY A 211 -3.53 -16.87 5.16
CA GLY A 211 -2.43 -17.43 4.36
C GLY A 211 -1.23 -16.48 4.30
N LEU A 212 -1.45 -15.17 4.22
CA LEU A 212 -0.38 -14.16 4.32
C LEU A 212 0.34 -14.21 5.67
N ASP A 213 -0.40 -14.40 6.77
CA ASP A 213 0.20 -14.55 8.11
C ASP A 213 1.13 -15.77 8.20
N LYS A 214 0.85 -16.82 7.42
CA LYS A 214 1.64 -18.06 7.36
C LYS A 214 2.71 -18.06 6.26
N GLY A 215 2.66 -17.09 5.33
CA GLY A 215 3.52 -17.06 4.15
C GLY A 215 3.16 -18.09 3.08
N GLU A 216 1.86 -18.35 2.86
CA GLU A 216 1.33 -19.40 1.97
C GLU A 216 0.57 -18.86 0.73
N ILE A 217 0.30 -17.55 0.69
CA ILE A 217 -0.29 -16.82 -0.47
C ILE A 217 0.81 -16.38 -1.44
#